data_AF-A0A803Q1V5-F1
#
_entry.id   AF-A0A803Q1V5-F1
#
_cell.length_a   1.000
_cell.length_b   1.000
_cell.length_c   1.000
_cell.angle_alpha   90.00
_cell.angle_beta   90.00
_cell.angle_gamma   90.00
#
_symmetry.space_group_name_H-M   'P 1'
#
loop_
_entity.id
_entity.type
_entity.pdbx_description
1 polymer ?
#
loop_
_entity_poly.entity_id
_entity_poly.type
_entity_poly.pdbx_seq_one_letter_code
_entity_poly.pdbx_strand_id
1 'polypeptide(L)'
;MTRQVEAHHFCAHQNEEMRQCLIYDSPAADARLIGVEYLVSENLFMTLPDEEKPLWHSHEYEVKSGILFMPGIPGPIQRKDLEKVAKTYGKTYHFWQVDRGDALPLGLPQLMMSFTEDGQLHDHLAKDVQKRFGVNYEEEREKRAYMKGPDHGIHPKANGGGKGLKTVLRETDCGPAPGPHVHNTTVPRVFV
;
A
#
# COMPACT_ATOMS: atom_id res chain seq x y z
N MET A 1 7.02 -15.61 -3.09
CA MET A 1 5.61 -15.19 -3.22
C MET A 1 5.07 -15.85 -4.48
N THR A 2 3.87 -16.43 -4.46
CA THR A 2 3.33 -17.15 -5.64
C THR A 2 2.30 -16.36 -6.43
N ARG A 3 1.82 -15.24 -5.90
CA ARG A 3 0.78 -14.38 -6.51
C ARG A 3 1.19 -12.92 -6.39
N GLN A 4 1.00 -12.14 -7.45
CA GLN A 4 1.32 -10.71 -7.54
C GLN A 4 0.12 -10.01 -8.17
N VAL A 5 -0.22 -8.85 -7.62
CA VAL A 5 -1.41 -8.08 -8.00
C VAL A 5 -0.98 -6.67 -8.31
N GLU A 6 -1.34 -6.17 -9.49
CA GLU A 6 -1.24 -4.75 -9.81
C GLU A 6 -2.26 -3.98 -8.96
N ALA A 7 -1.80 -2.90 -8.31
CA ALA A 7 -2.58 -2.17 -7.34
C ALA A 7 -2.55 -0.67 -7.66
N HIS A 8 -3.72 -0.07 -7.88
CA HIS A 8 -3.87 1.34 -8.19
C HIS A 8 -4.33 2.10 -6.95
N HIS A 9 -3.44 2.93 -6.41
CA HIS A 9 -3.64 3.63 -5.14
C HIS A 9 -4.20 5.05 -5.38
N PHE A 10 -5.36 5.34 -4.79
CA PHE A 10 -6.00 6.65 -4.81
C PHE A 10 -6.04 7.21 -3.39
N CYS A 11 -5.10 8.10 -3.11
CA CYS A 11 -4.75 8.48 -1.74
C CYS A 11 -5.31 9.86 -1.34
N ALA A 12 -5.92 9.90 -0.16
CA ALA A 12 -6.23 11.12 0.55
C ALA A 12 -5.19 11.36 1.65
N HIS A 13 -4.64 12.58 1.71
CA HIS A 13 -3.68 12.98 2.73
C HIS A 13 -4.46 13.45 3.96
N GLN A 14 -4.51 12.63 5.01
CA GLN A 14 -5.25 12.98 6.22
C GLN A 14 -4.52 14.08 7.01
N ASN A 15 -3.19 14.01 7.04
CA ASN A 15 -2.32 15.05 7.55
C ASN A 15 -0.91 14.89 6.93
N GLU A 16 0.10 15.58 7.48
CA GLU A 16 1.48 15.53 6.99
C GLU A 16 2.16 14.17 7.17
N GLU A 17 1.70 13.37 8.12
CA GLU A 17 2.31 12.10 8.53
C GLU A 17 1.50 10.86 8.14
N MET A 18 0.26 11.02 7.68
CA MET A 18 -0.64 9.91 7.40
C MET A 18 -1.44 10.12 6.12
N ARG A 19 -1.37 9.12 5.23
CA ARG A 19 -2.22 9.01 4.05
C ARG A 19 -3.06 7.74 4.14
N GLN A 20 -4.25 7.79 3.56
CA GLN A 20 -5.10 6.63 3.37
C GLN A 20 -5.45 6.50 1.89
N CYS A 21 -5.36 5.30 1.35
CA CYS A 21 -5.63 5.03 -0.05
C CYS A 21 -6.73 4.00 -0.20
N LEU A 22 -7.61 4.26 -1.17
CA LEU A 22 -8.44 3.22 -1.77
C LEU A 22 -7.62 2.55 -2.87
N ILE A 23 -7.68 1.22 -2.93
CA ILE A 23 -6.92 0.43 -3.91
C ILE A 23 -7.87 -0.23 -4.88
N TYR A 24 -7.62 -0.03 -6.16
CA TYR A 24 -8.36 -0.65 -7.25
C TYR A 24 -7.48 -1.62 -8.05
N ASP A 25 -8.10 -2.58 -8.71
CA ASP A 25 -7.42 -3.57 -9.56
C ASP A 25 -7.01 -3.05 -10.94
N SER A 26 -7.50 -1.87 -11.34
CA SER A 26 -7.17 -1.23 -12.61
C SER A 26 -7.42 0.29 -12.52
N PRO A 27 -6.96 1.09 -13.50
CA PRO A 27 -7.29 2.52 -13.58
C PRO A 27 -8.61 2.79 -14.32
N ALA A 28 -9.37 1.76 -14.69
CA ALA A 28 -10.60 1.90 -15.47
C ALA A 28 -11.77 2.44 -14.62
N ALA A 29 -12.78 3.00 -15.26
CA ALA A 29 -13.94 3.58 -14.57
C ALA A 29 -14.82 2.52 -13.85
N ASP A 30 -14.75 1.27 -14.29
CA ASP A 30 -15.44 0.11 -13.72
C ASP A 30 -14.52 -0.77 -12.86
N ALA A 31 -13.35 -0.25 -12.45
CA ALA A 31 -12.41 -0.96 -11.61
C ALA A 31 -13.04 -1.38 -10.28
N ARG A 32 -12.62 -2.54 -9.77
CA ARG A 32 -13.09 -3.09 -8.51
C ARG A 32 -12.28 -2.50 -7.38
N LEU A 33 -12.96 -2.03 -6.33
CA LEU A 33 -12.29 -1.72 -5.06
C LEU A 33 -11.80 -3.01 -4.43
N ILE A 34 -10.48 -3.18 -4.36
CA ILE A 34 -9.87 -4.41 -3.85
C ILE A 34 -9.28 -4.25 -2.46
N GLY A 35 -8.96 -3.04 -2.01
CA GLY A 35 -8.18 -2.87 -0.79
C GLY A 35 -8.12 -1.46 -0.25
N VAL A 36 -7.42 -1.36 0.88
CA VAL A 36 -6.98 -0.09 1.47
C VAL A 36 -5.51 -0.17 1.83
N GLU A 37 -4.85 0.98 1.77
CA GLU A 37 -3.52 1.16 2.33
C GLU A 37 -3.50 2.36 3.27
N TYR A 38 -2.78 2.21 4.37
CA TYR A 38 -2.37 3.32 5.21
C TYR A 38 -0.88 3.55 5.04
N LEU A 39 -0.49 4.78 4.73
CA LEU A 39 0.91 5.18 4.68
C LEU A 39 1.19 6.08 5.86
N VAL A 40 2.29 5.82 6.55
CA VAL A 40 2.75 6.64 7.68
C VAL A 40 4.18 7.14 7.46
N SER A 41 4.49 8.31 8.00
CA SER A 41 5.87 8.82 8.09
C SER A 41 6.77 7.82 8.84
N GLU A 42 8.07 7.87 8.58
CA GLU A 42 9.05 7.13 9.39
C GLU A 42 8.91 7.47 10.88
N ASN A 43 8.70 8.74 11.23
CA ASN A 43 8.52 9.18 12.62
C ASN A 43 7.36 8.44 13.29
N LEU A 44 6.19 8.41 12.66
CA LEU A 44 5.01 7.74 13.20
C LEU A 44 5.22 6.23 13.24
N PHE A 45 5.82 5.64 12.20
CA PHE A 45 6.19 4.22 12.17
C PHE A 45 7.09 3.83 13.35
N MET A 46 8.06 4.67 13.71
CA MET A 46 8.99 4.40 14.81
C MET A 46 8.29 4.38 16.18
N THR A 47 7.15 5.04 16.32
CA THR A 47 6.33 4.99 17.56
C THR A 47 5.43 3.76 17.66
N LEU A 48 5.28 2.99 16.59
CA LEU A 48 4.42 1.81 16.62
C LEU A 48 4.98 0.73 17.55
N PRO A 49 4.11 -0.08 18.18
CA PRO A 49 4.52 -1.28 18.89
C PRO A 49 5.31 -2.22 17.97
N ASP A 50 6.25 -2.95 18.53
CA ASP A 50 7.15 -3.79 17.76
C ASP A 50 6.44 -4.98 17.09
N GLU A 51 5.33 -5.44 17.66
CA GLU A 51 4.43 -6.46 17.12
C GLU A 51 3.60 -5.96 15.93
N GLU A 52 3.43 -4.64 15.80
CA GLU A 52 2.66 -4.01 14.72
C GLU A 52 3.54 -3.84 13.47
N LYS A 53 4.81 -3.47 13.64
CA LYS A 53 5.78 -3.19 12.57
C LYS A 53 5.89 -4.27 11.47
N PRO A 54 5.82 -5.58 11.76
CA PRO A 54 5.82 -6.63 10.73
C PRO A 54 4.66 -6.55 9.74
N LEU A 55 3.58 -5.86 10.08
CA LEU A 55 2.44 -5.66 9.20
C LEU A 55 2.66 -4.55 8.17
N TRP A 56 3.79 -3.85 8.23
CA TRP A 56 4.11 -2.73 7.36
C TRP A 56 5.28 -3.07 6.46
N HIS A 57 5.30 -2.47 5.27
CA HIS A 57 6.43 -2.54 4.34
C HIS A 57 7.01 -1.15 4.07
N SER A 58 8.29 -1.06 3.76
CA SER A 58 8.89 0.19 3.31
C SER A 58 8.59 0.44 1.84
N HIS A 59 8.24 1.67 1.48
CA HIS A 59 8.06 2.07 0.08
C HIS A 59 9.39 2.42 -0.63
N GLU A 60 10.54 2.35 0.06
CA GLU A 60 11.82 2.79 -0.51
C GLU A 60 12.13 2.10 -1.84
N TYR A 61 12.05 0.78 -1.86
CA TYR A 61 12.46 -0.01 -3.03
C TYR A 61 11.51 0.21 -4.21
N GLU A 62 10.20 0.09 -4.02
CA GLU A 62 9.23 0.26 -5.11
C GLU A 62 9.29 1.65 -5.75
N VAL A 63 9.56 2.70 -4.95
CA VAL A 63 9.75 4.06 -5.45
C VAL A 63 11.04 4.16 -6.26
N LYS A 64 12.16 3.72 -5.68
CA LYS A 64 13.49 3.90 -6.27
C LYS A 64 13.75 2.97 -7.46
N SER A 65 13.11 1.80 -7.51
CA SER A 65 13.18 0.85 -8.63
C SER A 65 12.40 1.30 -9.87
N GLY A 66 11.57 2.35 -9.76
CA GLY A 66 10.73 2.81 -10.86
C GLY A 66 9.36 2.11 -10.95
N ILE A 67 9.14 1.04 -10.17
CA ILE A 67 7.92 0.22 -10.19
C ILE A 67 6.69 1.03 -9.75
N LEU A 68 6.81 1.84 -8.69
CA LEU A 68 5.76 2.77 -8.28
C LEU A 68 5.87 4.05 -9.11
N PHE A 69 4.80 4.41 -9.82
CA PHE A 69 4.71 5.65 -10.59
C PHE A 69 3.27 6.16 -10.65
N MET A 70 3.08 7.40 -11.10
CA MET A 70 1.76 8.02 -11.25
C MET A 70 1.42 8.14 -12.74
N PRO A 71 0.56 7.25 -13.29
CA PRO A 71 0.18 7.31 -14.70
C PRO A 71 -0.37 8.68 -15.10
N GLY A 72 0.11 9.21 -16.23
CA GLY A 72 -0.35 10.50 -16.76
C GLY A 72 0.23 11.74 -16.07
N ILE A 73 1.04 11.59 -15.02
CA ILE A 73 1.71 12.71 -14.34
C ILE A 73 3.15 12.86 -14.86
N PRO A 74 3.58 14.06 -15.28
CA PRO A 74 4.95 14.28 -15.75
C PRO A 74 6.02 13.91 -14.70
N GLY A 75 7.08 13.25 -15.15
CA GLY A 75 8.20 12.78 -14.33
C GLY A 75 8.69 13.74 -13.24
N PRO A 76 9.04 15.00 -13.56
CA PRO A 76 9.49 15.97 -12.56
C PRO A 76 8.45 16.31 -11.47
N ILE A 77 7.15 16.19 -11.78
CA ILE A 77 6.07 16.47 -10.83
C ILE A 77 5.90 15.30 -9.88
N GLN A 78 5.78 14.08 -10.41
CA GLN A 78 5.65 12.86 -9.59
C GLN A 78 6.84 12.67 -8.65
N ARG A 79 8.07 12.99 -9.09
CA ARG A 79 9.28 12.83 -8.25
C ARG A 79 9.25 13.63 -6.95
N LYS A 80 8.62 14.80 -6.91
CA LYS A 80 8.50 15.60 -5.67
C LYS A 80 7.70 14.90 -4.58
N ASP A 81 6.65 14.18 -4.96
CA ASP A 81 5.87 13.41 -3.99
C ASP A 81 6.51 12.06 -3.69
N LEU A 82 7.07 11.39 -4.71
CA LEU A 82 7.79 10.13 -4.55
C LEU A 82 9.00 10.25 -3.61
N GLU A 83 9.70 11.38 -3.58
CA GLU A 83 10.75 11.66 -2.57
C GLU A 83 10.24 11.55 -1.13
N LYS A 84 9.00 11.94 -0.88
CA LYS A 84 8.36 11.80 0.42
C LYS A 84 7.91 10.37 0.65
N VAL A 85 7.28 9.76 -0.34
CA VAL A 85 6.79 8.37 -0.27
C VAL A 85 7.93 7.40 -0.02
N ALA A 86 9.11 7.58 -0.62
CA ALA A 86 10.28 6.73 -0.41
C ALA A 86 10.71 6.60 1.07
N LYS A 87 10.32 7.56 1.92
CA LYS A 87 10.61 7.57 3.36
C LYS A 87 9.49 7.02 4.24
N THR A 88 8.40 6.52 3.65
CA THR A 88 7.21 6.10 4.39
C THR A 88 7.10 4.58 4.49
N TYR A 89 6.21 4.13 5.37
CA TYR A 89 5.85 2.72 5.53
C TYR A 89 4.36 2.54 5.22
N GLY A 90 4.01 1.45 4.54
CA GLY A 90 2.65 1.11 4.10
C GLY A 90 2.10 -0.13 4.78
N LYS A 91 0.84 -0.08 5.23
CA LYS A 91 0.07 -1.24 5.67
C LYS A 91 -1.11 -1.45 4.75
N THR A 92 -1.08 -2.56 4.01
CA THR A 92 -2.00 -2.79 2.90
C THR A 92 -2.81 -4.04 3.11
N TYR A 93 -4.14 -3.92 3.01
CA TYR A 93 -5.04 -5.07 3.01
C TYR A 93 -5.85 -5.11 1.72
N HIS A 94 -5.82 -6.27 1.06
CA HIS A 94 -6.74 -6.58 -0.01
C HIS A 94 -7.89 -7.45 0.51
N PHE A 95 -9.11 -7.01 0.27
CA PHE A 95 -10.36 -7.68 0.58
C PHE A 95 -10.88 -8.53 -0.60
N TRP A 96 -10.47 -8.20 -1.83
CA TRP A 96 -10.84 -8.94 -3.03
C TRP A 96 -9.61 -9.54 -3.72
N GLN A 97 -9.58 -10.86 -3.81
CA GLN A 97 -8.54 -11.64 -4.47
C GLN A 97 -8.80 -11.80 -5.98
N VAL A 98 -8.82 -10.69 -6.72
CA VAL A 98 -9.14 -10.65 -8.15
C VAL A 98 -8.23 -11.54 -9.02
N ASP A 99 -7.00 -11.74 -8.58
CA ASP A 99 -5.99 -12.58 -9.24
C ASP A 99 -6.25 -14.09 -9.07
N ARG A 100 -7.21 -14.50 -8.21
CA ARG A 100 -7.77 -15.88 -8.20
C ARG A 100 -8.84 -16.09 -9.27
N GLY A 101 -9.32 -15.01 -9.89
CA GLY A 101 -10.47 -15.03 -10.80
C GLY A 101 -11.82 -14.95 -10.09
N ASP A 102 -11.85 -14.54 -8.82
CA ASP A 102 -13.11 -14.47 -8.07
C ASP A 102 -14.02 -13.34 -8.58
N ALA A 103 -15.30 -13.67 -8.80
CA ALA A 103 -16.32 -12.70 -9.19
C ALA A 103 -16.84 -11.84 -8.02
N LEU A 104 -16.53 -12.21 -6.78
CA LEU A 104 -16.91 -11.52 -5.54
C LEU A 104 -15.72 -11.49 -4.56
N PRO A 105 -15.69 -10.59 -3.56
CA PRO A 105 -14.63 -10.52 -2.56
C PRO A 105 -14.74 -11.69 -1.54
N LEU A 106 -14.34 -12.88 -1.97
CA LEU A 106 -14.45 -14.10 -1.17
C LEU A 106 -13.21 -14.35 -0.30
N GLY A 107 -13.45 -14.80 0.93
CA GLY A 107 -12.40 -15.21 1.87
C GLY A 107 -11.94 -14.08 2.80
N LEU A 108 -10.87 -14.36 3.56
CA LEU A 108 -10.33 -13.41 4.53
C LEU A 108 -9.52 -12.31 3.84
N PRO A 109 -9.48 -11.09 4.41
CA PRO A 109 -8.57 -10.05 3.97
C PRO A 109 -7.12 -10.54 4.00
N GLN A 110 -6.36 -10.20 2.96
CA GLN A 110 -4.96 -10.55 2.82
C GLN A 110 -4.10 -9.33 3.12
N LEU A 111 -3.12 -9.49 4.00
CA LEU A 111 -2.06 -8.51 4.18
C LEU A 111 -1.14 -8.56 2.95
N MET A 112 -1.02 -7.44 2.27
CA MET A 112 -0.18 -7.29 1.08
C MET A 112 1.14 -6.63 1.45
N MET A 113 2.18 -6.94 0.68
CA MET A 113 3.52 -6.42 0.84
C MET A 113 3.99 -5.94 -0.52
N SER A 114 4.65 -4.79 -0.57
CA SER A 114 5.35 -4.36 -1.77
C SER A 114 6.69 -5.08 -1.94
N PHE A 115 7.31 -4.87 -3.09
CA PHE A 115 8.64 -5.37 -3.39
C PHE A 115 9.69 -4.59 -2.59
N THR A 116 10.70 -5.30 -2.11
CA THR A 116 11.76 -4.76 -1.24
C THR A 116 13.16 -4.95 -1.81
N GLU A 117 13.30 -5.73 -2.88
CA GLU A 117 14.58 -6.03 -3.52
C GLU A 117 14.39 -6.53 -4.96
N ASP A 118 15.49 -6.53 -5.73
CA ASP A 118 15.52 -7.02 -7.11
C ASP A 118 15.19 -8.52 -7.19
N GLY A 119 14.55 -8.94 -8.29
CA GLY A 119 14.18 -10.34 -8.53
C GLY A 119 12.87 -10.80 -7.90
N GLN A 120 12.18 -9.94 -7.14
CA GLN A 120 10.87 -10.28 -6.59
C GLN A 120 9.73 -10.15 -7.62
N LEU A 121 9.70 -9.08 -8.43
CA LEU A 121 8.66 -8.85 -9.46
C LEU A 121 8.81 -9.81 -10.64
N HIS A 122 7.73 -10.45 -11.08
CA HIS A 122 7.74 -11.30 -12.26
C HIS A 122 7.91 -10.50 -13.57
N ASP A 123 8.90 -10.88 -14.38
CA ASP A 123 9.24 -10.20 -15.64
C ASP A 123 8.07 -9.96 -16.59
N HIS A 124 7.16 -10.94 -16.70
CA HIS A 124 6.02 -10.83 -17.61
C HIS A 124 5.04 -9.74 -17.16
N LEU A 125 4.83 -9.58 -15.85
CA LEU A 125 4.02 -8.50 -15.28
C LEU A 125 4.71 -7.15 -15.46
N ALA A 126 6.03 -7.08 -15.20
CA ALA A 126 6.81 -5.87 -15.39
C ALA A 126 6.74 -5.38 -16.86
N LYS A 127 6.90 -6.29 -17.82
CA LYS A 127 6.84 -5.95 -19.26
C LYS A 127 5.45 -5.51 -19.69
N ASP A 128 4.40 -6.14 -19.16
CA ASP A 128 3.02 -5.78 -19.46
C ASP A 128 2.69 -4.35 -18.99
N VAL A 129 2.98 -4.01 -17.73
CA VAL A 129 2.73 -2.67 -17.17
C VAL A 129 3.54 -1.62 -17.94
N GLN A 130 4.84 -1.85 -18.15
CA GLN A 130 5.70 -0.93 -18.92
C GLN A 130 5.15 -0.66 -20.32
N LYS A 131 4.66 -1.70 -21.01
CA LYS A 131 4.03 -1.57 -22.33
C LYS A 131 2.72 -0.78 -22.26
N ARG A 132 1.83 -1.08 -21.30
CA ARG A 132 0.52 -0.42 -21.18
C ARG A 132 0.63 1.06 -20.84
N PHE A 133 1.60 1.44 -20.01
CA PHE A 133 1.75 2.82 -19.54
C PHE A 133 2.87 3.60 -20.23
N GLY A 134 3.65 2.97 -21.11
CA GLY A 134 4.77 3.62 -21.80
C GLY A 134 5.86 4.08 -20.83
N VAL A 135 6.13 3.31 -19.78
CA VAL A 135 7.15 3.59 -18.76
C VAL A 135 8.31 2.60 -18.89
N ASN A 136 9.52 3.06 -18.60
CA ASN A 136 10.71 2.22 -18.50
C ASN A 136 11.22 2.26 -17.06
N TYR A 137 11.18 1.13 -16.36
CA TYR A 137 11.54 1.08 -14.94
C TYR A 137 13.02 1.37 -14.71
N GLU A 138 13.92 0.93 -15.59
CA GLU A 138 15.35 1.18 -15.42
C GLU A 138 15.68 2.66 -15.62
N GLU A 139 15.08 3.32 -16.62
CA GLU A 139 15.22 4.76 -16.78
C GLU A 139 14.67 5.55 -15.58
N GLU A 140 13.52 5.11 -15.04
CA GLU A 140 12.97 5.73 -13.85
C GLU A 140 13.85 5.48 -12.62
N ARG A 141 14.46 4.30 -12.49
CA ARG A 141 15.44 3.96 -11.45
C ARG A 141 16.65 4.89 -11.51
N GLU A 142 17.23 5.06 -12.69
CA GLU A 142 18.35 5.99 -12.91
C GLU A 142 17.97 7.43 -12.53
N LYS A 143 16.80 7.91 -12.99
CA LYS A 143 16.30 9.25 -12.67
C LYS A 143 15.99 9.43 -11.18
N ARG A 144 15.86 8.36 -10.41
CA ARG A 144 15.50 8.38 -8.97
C ARG A 144 16.67 7.94 -8.07
N ALA A 145 17.85 7.69 -8.62
CA ALA A 145 19.03 7.24 -7.87
C ALA A 145 19.45 8.20 -6.74
N TYR A 146 19.11 9.49 -6.86
CA TYR A 146 19.38 10.51 -5.85
C TYR A 146 18.41 10.49 -4.66
N MET A 147 17.28 9.79 -4.76
CA MET A 147 16.27 9.72 -3.70
C MET A 147 16.78 8.88 -2.52
N LYS A 148 16.49 9.36 -1.31
CA LYS A 148 16.80 8.65 -0.06
C LYS A 148 15.56 7.92 0.44
N GLY A 149 15.77 6.76 1.05
CA GLY A 149 14.77 6.09 1.87
C GLY A 149 14.64 6.72 3.26
N PRO A 150 14.08 5.97 4.22
CA PRO A 150 14.01 6.38 5.63
C PRO A 150 15.38 6.82 6.16
N ASP A 151 15.40 7.88 6.98
CA ASP A 151 16.61 8.51 7.51
C ASP A 151 17.37 7.59 8.49
N HIS A 152 16.69 6.65 9.15
CA HIS A 152 17.28 5.61 10.00
C HIS A 152 17.53 4.29 9.25
N GLY A 153 17.30 4.26 7.93
CA GLY A 153 17.27 3.04 7.14
C GLY A 153 16.00 2.22 7.36
N ILE A 154 15.82 1.17 6.55
CA ILE A 154 14.66 0.29 6.67
C ILE A 154 14.71 -0.45 8.02
N HIS A 155 13.67 -0.28 8.83
CA HIS A 155 13.60 -0.90 10.15
C HIS A 155 13.55 -2.44 10.05
N PRO A 156 14.34 -3.19 10.85
CA PRO A 156 14.48 -4.64 10.70
C PRO A 156 13.21 -5.45 10.98
N LYS A 157 12.26 -4.86 11.73
CA LYS A 157 10.94 -5.47 12.01
C LYS A 157 9.89 -5.17 10.93
N ALA A 158 10.16 -4.28 9.98
CA ALA A 158 9.29 -4.08 8.82
C ALA A 158 9.42 -5.24 7.83
N ASN A 159 8.66 -5.17 6.74
CA ASN A 159 8.69 -6.14 5.64
C ASN A 159 8.48 -7.57 6.17
N GLY A 160 7.38 -7.79 6.90
CA GLY A 160 7.05 -9.09 7.51
C GLY A 160 6.56 -10.15 6.51
N GLY A 161 6.39 -9.77 5.24
CA GLY A 161 5.97 -10.67 4.16
C GLY A 161 6.82 -11.95 4.09
N GLY A 162 6.16 -13.10 3.94
CA GLY A 162 6.83 -14.40 3.82
C GLY A 162 7.43 -14.95 5.12
N LYS A 163 7.36 -14.23 6.25
CA LYS A 163 7.90 -14.64 7.55
C LYS A 163 6.88 -15.34 8.46
N GLY A 164 5.86 -15.96 7.88
CA GLY A 164 4.88 -16.77 8.62
C GLY A 164 3.68 -16.03 9.21
N LEU A 165 3.47 -14.75 8.85
CA LEU A 165 2.24 -14.03 9.20
C LEU A 165 1.03 -14.69 8.54
N LYS A 166 -0.03 -14.93 9.33
CA LYS A 166 -1.28 -15.54 8.86
C LYS A 166 -2.48 -14.81 9.45
N THR A 167 -3.36 -14.32 8.57
CA THR A 167 -4.67 -13.82 8.99
C THR A 167 -5.51 -14.99 9.50
N VAL A 168 -6.07 -14.86 10.70
CA VAL A 168 -7.01 -15.81 11.28
C VAL A 168 -8.32 -15.11 11.61
N LEU A 169 -9.44 -15.76 11.30
CA LEU A 169 -10.75 -15.25 11.69
C LEU A 169 -10.93 -15.45 13.19
N ARG A 170 -11.30 -14.38 13.88
CA ARG A 170 -11.61 -14.39 15.31
C ARG A 170 -12.70 -13.37 15.58
N GLU A 171 -13.73 -13.79 16.32
CA GLU A 171 -14.72 -12.87 16.87
C GLU A 171 -14.08 -12.08 18.01
N THR A 172 -14.36 -10.79 18.05
CA THR A 172 -13.93 -9.87 19.11
C THR A 172 -15.10 -9.00 19.50
N ASP A 173 -15.22 -8.69 20.78
CA ASP A 173 -16.25 -7.77 21.26
C ASP A 173 -15.98 -6.37 20.72
N CYS A 174 -16.99 -5.76 20.08
CA CYS A 174 -16.94 -4.36 19.72
C CYS A 174 -17.19 -3.51 20.98
N GLY A 175 -16.15 -2.83 21.46
CA GLY A 175 -16.29 -1.89 22.58
C GLY A 175 -17.18 -0.70 22.22
N PRO A 176 -17.84 -0.06 23.22
CA PRO A 176 -18.62 1.15 22.98
C PRO A 176 -17.72 2.26 22.43
N ALA A 177 -18.26 3.06 21.49
CA ALA A 177 -17.54 4.21 20.96
C ALA A 177 -17.17 5.19 22.10
N PRO A 178 -15.90 5.62 22.23
CA PRO A 178 -15.51 6.59 23.23
C PRO A 178 -16.01 7.99 22.82
N GLY A 179 -16.99 8.55 23.54
CA GLY A 179 -17.37 9.95 23.35
C GLY A 179 -18.56 10.42 24.21
N PRO A 180 -18.48 11.61 24.85
CA PRO A 180 -19.64 12.29 25.42
C PRO A 180 -20.40 13.01 24.30
N HIS A 181 -21.72 13.15 24.43
CA HIS A 181 -22.63 13.87 23.53
C HIS A 181 -23.21 13.07 22.35
N VAL A 182 -24.30 12.35 22.63
CA VAL A 182 -25.30 11.99 21.63
C VAL A 182 -26.16 13.23 21.36
N HIS A 183 -25.76 14.08 20.42
CA HIS A 183 -26.67 15.06 19.82
C HIS A 183 -27.18 14.54 18.47
N ASN A 184 -28.43 14.05 18.55
CA ASN A 184 -29.46 13.97 17.53
C ASN A 184 -29.06 14.35 16.09
N THR A 185 -28.45 13.42 15.35
CA THR A 185 -28.52 13.38 13.89
C THR A 185 -28.74 11.94 13.45
N THR A 186 -29.87 11.73 12.78
CA THR A 186 -30.35 10.45 12.22
C THR A 186 -29.49 10.05 11.01
N VAL A 187 -28.26 9.62 11.27
CA VAL A 187 -27.49 8.82 10.30
C VAL A 187 -27.74 7.36 10.66
N PRO A 188 -28.18 6.49 9.73
CA PRO A 188 -28.29 5.07 10.00
C PRO A 188 -26.90 4.53 10.35
N ARG A 189 -26.72 4.17 11.61
CA ARG A 189 -25.57 3.41 12.07
C ARG A 189 -25.81 1.97 11.68
N VAL A 190 -25.10 1.48 10.67
CA VAL A 190 -24.97 0.04 10.46
C VAL A 190 -24.05 -0.45 11.56
N PHE A 191 -24.63 -1.06 12.59
CA PHE A 191 -23.88 -1.82 13.58
C PHE A 191 -23.57 -3.18 12.94
N VAL A 192 -22.28 -3.51 12.84
CA VAL A 192 -21.76 -4.82 12.44
C VAL A 192 -21.29 -5.55 13.69
#